data_AF-A0A7S3B7J9-F1
#
_entry.id   AF-A0A7S3B7J9-F1
#
_cell.length_a   1.000
_cell.length_b   1.000
_cell.length_c   1.000
_cell.angle_alpha   90.00
_cell.angle_beta   90.00
_cell.angle_gamma   90.00
#
_symmetry.space_group_name_H-M   'P 1'
#
loop_
_entity.id
_entity.type
_entity.pdbx_description
1 polymer ?
#
loop_
_entity_poly.entity_id
_entity_poly.type
_entity_poly.pdbx_seq_one_letter_code
_entity_poly.pdbx_strand_id
1 'polypeptide(L)'
;GATHGERYVPRARVPPAATKAALEEQSIHLPIPENMNAGKTLAWFHAAAAAFPEADYIYKMDADVKVCNASLLAAVLDTAAQAAADYIGWPHSRASCGSKAHCPNGSSWSFMSGGFYGVSMPVVRLFVRSGWVAQHRTGFEDLLTGRWVFWVLRSPMLYNLTCLYQTVMKSKGALYQIAPGQPAVPGCPLSHASHEKSDIGGLKPCYYAK
;
A
#
# COMPACT_ATOMS: atom_id res chain seq x y z
N GLY A 1 -1.89 -50.20 -14.40
CA GLY A 1 -2.63 -49.32 -13.47
C GLY A 1 -1.62 -48.69 -12.54
N ALA A 2 -1.46 -47.37 -12.61
CA ALA A 2 -0.57 -46.62 -11.72
C ALA A 2 -1.44 -45.72 -10.84
N THR A 3 -1.47 -46.01 -9.55
CA THR A 3 -2.18 -45.23 -8.53
C THR A 3 -1.27 -44.09 -8.08
N HIS A 4 -1.62 -42.86 -8.47
CA HIS A 4 -0.99 -41.64 -7.93
C HIS A 4 -1.41 -41.48 -6.46
N GLY A 5 -0.49 -41.77 -5.54
CA GLY A 5 -0.65 -41.48 -4.12
C GLY A 5 -0.42 -39.99 -3.85
N GLU A 6 -1.48 -39.28 -3.47
CA GLU A 6 -1.38 -37.87 -3.05
C GLU A 6 -0.76 -37.80 -1.65
N ARG A 7 0.42 -37.16 -1.55
CA ARG A 7 1.04 -36.87 -0.26
C ARG A 7 0.25 -35.75 0.44
N TYR A 8 -0.35 -36.09 1.58
CA TYR A 8 -0.94 -35.13 2.49
C TYR A 8 0.15 -34.20 3.04
N VAL A 9 0.05 -32.90 2.75
CA VAL A 9 0.87 -31.86 3.37
C VAL A 9 0.08 -31.28 4.54
N PRO A 10 0.55 -31.38 5.80
CA PRO A 10 -0.15 -30.85 6.96
C PRO A 10 -0.35 -29.33 6.82
N ARG A 11 -1.56 -28.84 7.16
CA ARG A 11 -1.80 -27.39 7.24
C ARG A 11 -0.92 -26.78 8.34
N ALA A 12 -0.18 -25.73 8.00
CA ALA A 12 0.48 -24.90 9.00
C ALA A 12 -0.55 -24.38 10.02
N ARG A 13 -0.23 -24.43 11.31
CA ARG A 13 -1.09 -23.88 12.36
C ARG A 13 -1.18 -22.37 12.16
N VAL A 14 -2.40 -21.84 12.14
CA VAL A 14 -2.63 -20.40 12.25
C VAL A 14 -2.09 -19.97 13.61
N PRO A 15 -1.20 -18.96 13.68
CA PRO A 15 -0.74 -18.43 14.96
C PRO A 15 -1.95 -17.99 15.81
N PRO A 16 -1.90 -18.16 17.13
CA PRO A 16 -2.92 -17.59 18.01
C PRO A 16 -3.00 -16.06 17.79
N ALA A 17 -4.19 -15.50 17.94
CA ALA A 17 -4.38 -14.06 17.86
C ALA A 17 -3.44 -13.36 18.87
N ALA A 18 -2.81 -12.27 18.45
CA ALA A 18 -1.94 -11.49 19.33
C ALA A 18 -2.74 -11.00 20.55
N THR A 19 -2.11 -11.03 21.73
CA THR A 19 -2.69 -10.46 22.93
C THR A 19 -2.79 -8.94 22.80
N LYS A 20 -3.70 -8.31 23.54
CA LYS A 20 -3.81 -6.85 23.57
C LYS A 20 -2.48 -6.17 23.92
N ALA A 21 -1.74 -6.73 24.88
CA ALA A 21 -0.42 -6.23 25.26
C ALA A 21 0.60 -6.31 24.11
N ALA A 22 0.62 -7.43 23.37
CA ALA A 22 1.48 -7.56 22.19
C ALA A 22 1.12 -6.58 21.07
N LEU A 23 -0.17 -6.25 20.92
CA LEU A 23 -0.61 -5.22 19.96
C LEU A 23 -0.21 -3.80 20.42
N GLU A 24 -0.27 -3.52 21.72
CA GLU A 24 0.17 -2.24 22.29
C GLU A 24 1.69 -2.04 22.08
N GLU A 25 2.50 -3.08 22.27
CA GLU A 25 3.94 -3.08 21.98
C GLU A 25 4.26 -2.85 20.49
N GLN A 26 3.34 -3.21 19.59
CA GLN A 26 3.48 -3.04 18.14
C GLN A 26 2.77 -1.79 17.60
N SER A 27 2.37 -0.87 18.49
CA SER A 27 1.59 0.30 18.12
C SER A 27 2.39 1.60 18.29
N ILE A 28 2.14 2.55 17.38
CA ILE A 28 2.61 3.93 17.50
C ILE A 28 1.40 4.82 17.74
N HIS A 29 1.36 5.48 18.89
CA HIS A 29 0.34 6.45 19.22
C HIS A 29 0.78 7.86 18.83
N LEU A 30 0.05 8.48 17.92
CA LEU A 30 0.32 9.86 17.51
C LEU A 30 -0.34 10.83 18.51
N PRO A 31 0.35 11.89 18.97
CA PRO A 31 -0.20 12.87 19.90
C PRO A 31 -1.11 13.89 19.19
N ILE A 32 -1.99 13.40 18.31
CA ILE A 32 -2.95 14.21 17.55
C ILE A 32 -4.32 13.52 17.53
N PRO A 33 -5.43 14.28 17.38
CA PRO A 33 -6.73 13.68 17.15
C PRO A 33 -6.76 12.86 15.86
N GLU A 34 -7.51 11.75 15.85
CA GLU A 34 -7.72 10.95 14.64
C GLU A 34 -8.34 11.82 13.55
N ASN A 35 -7.66 11.89 12.41
CA ASN A 35 -8.08 12.68 11.27
C ASN A 35 -7.60 12.04 9.97
N MET A 36 -8.45 12.06 8.95
CA MET A 36 -8.06 11.51 7.64
C MET A 36 -7.26 12.54 6.81
N ASN A 37 -7.59 13.83 6.96
CA ASN A 37 -7.15 14.88 6.02
C ASN A 37 -6.50 16.10 6.70
N ALA A 38 -6.22 16.06 8.00
CA ALA A 38 -5.74 17.21 8.78
C ALA A 38 -4.30 17.03 9.30
N GLY A 39 -3.46 16.29 8.57
CA GLY A 39 -2.03 16.17 8.85
C GLY A 39 -1.59 14.90 9.55
N LYS A 40 -2.47 13.91 9.73
CA LYS A 40 -2.11 12.60 10.30
C LYS A 40 -0.92 11.94 9.60
N THR A 41 -0.87 12.01 8.27
CA THR A 41 0.19 11.43 7.45
C THR A 41 1.57 11.96 7.80
N LEU A 42 1.72 13.29 7.94
CA LEU A 42 2.99 13.90 8.29
C LEU A 42 3.39 13.55 9.73
N ALA A 43 2.43 13.56 10.66
CA ALA A 43 2.68 13.15 12.04
C ALA A 43 3.12 11.68 12.13
N TRP A 44 2.52 10.81 11.33
CA TRP A 44 2.92 9.41 11.22
C TRP A 44 4.34 9.26 10.68
N PHE A 45 4.72 9.98 9.62
CA PHE A 45 6.10 9.96 9.13
C PHE A 45 7.11 10.47 10.16
N HIS A 46 6.77 11.51 10.93
CA HIS A 46 7.61 11.96 12.05
C HIS A 46 7.82 10.86 13.09
N ALA A 47 6.73 10.21 13.51
CA ALA A 47 6.79 9.16 14.52
C ALA A 47 7.55 7.92 14.01
N ALA A 48 7.27 7.48 12.78
CA ALA A 48 7.94 6.35 12.15
C ALA A 48 9.45 6.59 11.98
N ALA A 49 9.85 7.77 11.49
CA ALA A 49 11.27 8.10 11.34
C ALA A 49 12.03 8.19 12.66
N ALA A 50 11.35 8.55 13.76
CA ALA A 50 11.92 8.58 15.09
C ALA A 50 12.00 7.18 15.74
N ALA A 51 10.98 6.35 15.51
CA ALA A 51 10.90 5.00 16.08
C ALA A 51 11.81 3.99 15.37
N PHE A 52 12.01 4.15 14.05
CA PHE A 52 12.77 3.21 13.21
C PHE A 52 13.85 3.94 12.41
N PRO A 53 14.83 4.60 13.05
CA PRO A 53 15.83 5.39 12.36
C PRO A 53 16.72 4.60 11.39
N GLU A 54 16.83 3.28 11.59
CA GLU A 54 17.58 2.32 10.80
C GLU A 54 16.81 1.72 9.61
N ALA A 55 15.50 1.93 9.52
CA ALA A 55 14.73 1.37 8.42
C ALA A 55 15.13 2.00 7.08
N ASP A 56 15.23 1.19 6.02
CA ASP A 56 15.47 1.66 4.66
C ASP A 56 14.21 2.25 4.02
N TYR A 57 13.04 1.73 4.41
CA TYR A 57 11.74 2.08 3.86
C TYR A 57 10.68 2.15 4.96
N ILE A 58 9.71 3.02 4.76
CA ILE A 58 8.50 3.11 5.57
C ILE A 58 7.30 2.81 4.67
N TYR A 59 6.55 1.77 5.02
CA TYR A 59 5.35 1.34 4.29
C TYR A 59 4.09 1.74 5.05
N LYS A 60 3.09 2.22 4.31
CA LYS A 60 1.74 2.47 4.81
C LYS A 60 0.77 1.52 4.13
N MET A 61 -0.13 0.96 4.92
CA MET A 61 -1.20 0.10 4.45
C MET A 61 -2.48 0.43 5.23
N ASP A 62 -3.62 0.43 4.56
CA ASP A 62 -4.90 0.56 5.26
C ASP A 62 -5.21 -0.71 6.05
N ALA A 63 -5.88 -0.58 7.19
CA ALA A 63 -6.26 -1.72 8.03
C ALA A 63 -7.28 -2.66 7.35
N ASP A 64 -7.93 -2.21 6.27
CA ASP A 64 -8.83 -2.99 5.45
C ASP A 64 -8.14 -3.60 4.21
N VAL A 65 -6.81 -3.53 4.11
CA VAL A 65 -6.04 -4.21 3.07
C VAL A 65 -5.50 -5.53 3.59
N LYS A 66 -5.67 -6.58 2.78
CA LYS A 66 -5.24 -7.94 3.10
C LYS A 66 -3.98 -8.28 2.33
N VAL A 67 -3.02 -8.93 3.01
CA VAL A 67 -1.84 -9.53 2.39
C VAL A 67 -2.11 -11.03 2.17
N CYS A 68 -2.34 -11.42 0.93
CA CYS A 68 -2.70 -12.81 0.58
C CYS A 68 -1.46 -13.71 0.34
N ASN A 69 -0.31 -13.10 0.02
CA ASN A 69 0.96 -13.81 -0.17
C ASN A 69 2.13 -12.95 0.33
N ALA A 70 2.46 -13.10 1.61
CA ALA A 70 3.49 -12.30 2.27
C ALA A 70 4.89 -12.52 1.67
N SER A 71 5.24 -13.75 1.29
CA SER A 71 6.54 -14.06 0.69
C SER A 71 6.72 -13.39 -0.67
N LEU A 72 5.67 -13.39 -1.50
CA LEU A 72 5.70 -12.68 -2.78
C LEU A 72 5.78 -11.17 -2.56
N LEU A 73 5.01 -10.61 -1.63
CA LEU A 73 5.10 -9.19 -1.30
C LEU A 73 6.52 -8.82 -0.88
N ALA A 74 7.12 -9.58 0.04
CA ALA A 74 8.50 -9.37 0.49
C ALA A 74 9.50 -9.38 -0.68
N ALA A 75 9.45 -10.40 -1.55
CA ALA A 75 10.34 -10.49 -2.71
C ALA A 75 10.20 -9.29 -3.67
N VAL A 76 8.97 -8.79 -3.87
CA VAL A 76 8.72 -7.60 -4.70
C VAL A 76 9.25 -6.34 -4.03
N LEU A 77 9.11 -6.20 -2.72
CA LEU A 77 9.65 -5.08 -1.96
C LEU A 77 11.19 -5.10 -1.93
N ASP A 78 11.81 -6.26 -1.80
CA ASP A 78 13.27 -6.44 -1.90
C ASP A 78 13.78 -6.00 -3.28
N THR A 79 13.05 -6.35 -4.34
CA THR A 79 13.38 -5.92 -5.70
C THR A 79 13.28 -4.39 -5.84
N ALA A 80 12.25 -3.79 -5.27
CA ALA A 80 12.09 -2.34 -5.27
C ALA A 80 13.21 -1.63 -4.49
N ALA A 81 13.64 -2.21 -3.37
CA ALA A 81 14.76 -1.71 -2.56
C ALA A 81 16.11 -1.85 -3.31
N GLN A 82 16.35 -2.98 -3.98
CA GLN A 82 17.55 -3.18 -4.82
C GLN A 82 17.59 -2.20 -5.99
N ALA A 83 16.42 -1.86 -6.54
CA ALA A 83 16.29 -0.81 -7.54
C ALA A 83 16.40 0.61 -6.94
N ALA A 84 16.63 0.75 -5.62
CA ALA A 84 16.73 2.01 -4.87
C ALA A 84 15.50 2.92 -5.01
N ALA A 85 14.29 2.36 -5.20
CA ALA A 85 13.08 3.13 -5.45
C ALA A 85 12.83 4.18 -4.35
N ASP A 86 12.38 5.37 -4.74
CA ASP A 86 12.02 6.45 -3.80
C ASP A 86 10.58 6.29 -3.29
N TYR A 87 9.69 5.83 -4.17
CA TYR A 87 8.26 5.75 -3.92
C TYR A 87 7.67 4.53 -4.60
N ILE A 88 7.10 3.63 -3.80
CA ILE A 88 6.65 2.29 -4.20
C ILE A 88 5.13 2.23 -4.03
N GLY A 89 4.41 1.71 -5.02
CA GLY A 89 2.96 1.54 -4.91
C GLY A 89 2.28 1.41 -6.26
N TRP A 90 0.95 1.50 -6.26
CA TRP A 90 0.17 1.57 -7.49
C TRP A 90 -0.03 3.03 -7.92
N PRO A 91 0.66 3.51 -8.97
CA PRO A 91 0.65 4.93 -9.32
C PRO A 91 -0.64 5.34 -10.01
N HIS A 92 -1.13 6.51 -9.63
CA HIS A 92 -2.20 7.24 -10.26
C HIS A 92 -1.70 8.59 -10.78
N SER A 93 -1.87 8.80 -12.08
CA SER A 93 -1.65 10.07 -12.75
C SER A 93 -2.98 10.81 -12.98
N ARG A 94 -2.93 11.98 -13.62
CA ARG A 94 -4.15 12.65 -14.12
C ARG A 94 -5.00 11.72 -14.98
N ALA A 95 -4.38 10.92 -15.84
CA ALA A 95 -5.09 10.03 -16.74
C ALA A 95 -5.97 9.06 -15.93
N SER A 96 -5.39 8.38 -14.93
CA SER A 96 -6.12 7.40 -14.11
C SER A 96 -7.02 8.00 -13.04
N CYS A 97 -6.67 9.16 -12.49
CA CYS A 97 -7.47 9.83 -11.47
C CYS A 97 -8.70 10.55 -12.08
N GLY A 98 -8.58 11.01 -13.32
CA GLY A 98 -9.60 11.76 -14.04
C GLY A 98 -9.48 13.28 -13.87
N SER A 99 -10.58 13.99 -14.08
CA SER A 99 -10.65 15.46 -14.09
C SER A 99 -11.08 16.09 -12.76
N LYS A 100 -11.11 15.32 -11.67
CA LYS A 100 -11.52 15.85 -10.35
C LYS A 100 -10.50 16.89 -9.87
N ALA A 101 -10.96 17.90 -9.14
CA ALA A 101 -10.13 19.01 -8.67
C ALA A 101 -8.94 18.57 -7.79
N HIS A 102 -9.05 17.42 -7.11
CA HIS A 102 -7.99 16.87 -6.28
C HIS A 102 -6.94 16.06 -7.08
N CYS A 103 -7.22 15.69 -8.32
CA CYS A 103 -6.31 14.91 -9.14
C CYS A 103 -5.11 15.75 -9.62
N PRO A 104 -3.98 15.11 -9.99
CA PRO A 104 -2.86 15.82 -10.60
C PRO A 104 -3.27 16.71 -11.76
N ASN A 105 -2.96 18.00 -11.67
CA ASN A 105 -3.19 18.94 -12.78
C ASN A 105 -1.98 18.89 -13.74
N GLY A 106 -1.93 17.84 -14.58
CA GLY A 106 -0.86 17.64 -15.56
C GLY A 106 -0.20 16.26 -15.42
N SER A 107 0.91 16.04 -16.14
CA SER A 107 1.69 14.80 -16.11
C SER A 107 2.93 14.87 -15.19
N SER A 108 3.14 15.98 -14.49
CA SER A 108 4.39 16.23 -13.77
C SER A 108 4.51 15.51 -12.43
N TRP A 109 3.44 14.86 -11.96
CA TRP A 109 3.46 14.08 -10.73
C TRP A 109 2.39 13.00 -10.71
N SER A 110 2.63 11.98 -9.88
CA SER A 110 1.73 10.88 -9.59
C SER A 110 1.63 10.68 -8.07
N PHE A 111 0.55 10.06 -7.63
CA PHE A 111 0.39 9.57 -6.26
C PHE A 111 0.18 8.06 -6.25
N MET A 112 0.42 7.39 -5.12
CA MET A 112 0.12 5.95 -5.00
C MET A 112 -1.26 5.75 -4.38
N SER A 113 -1.97 4.69 -4.76
CA SER A 113 -3.24 4.29 -4.10
C SER A 113 -3.07 4.14 -2.59
N GLY A 114 -4.03 4.64 -1.81
CA GLY A 114 -3.99 4.63 -0.35
C GLY A 114 -3.99 3.26 0.30
N GLY A 115 -4.41 2.21 -0.43
CA GLY A 115 -4.39 0.86 0.11
C GLY A 115 -3.00 0.41 0.56
N PHE A 116 -1.98 0.68 -0.25
CA PHE A 116 -0.61 0.33 0.06
C PHE A 116 0.37 1.21 -0.72
N TYR A 117 1.35 1.78 -0.01
CA TYR A 117 2.52 2.39 -0.62
C TYR A 117 3.73 2.35 0.34
N GLY A 118 4.92 2.55 -0.20
CA GLY A 118 6.17 2.68 0.54
C GLY A 118 6.98 3.89 0.11
N VAL A 119 7.68 4.51 1.04
CA VAL A 119 8.57 5.65 0.80
C VAL A 119 9.95 5.33 1.37
N SER A 120 11.01 5.63 0.61
CA SER A 120 12.38 5.43 1.10
C SER A 120 12.67 6.35 2.29
N MET A 121 13.44 5.86 3.26
CA MET A 121 13.80 6.63 4.44
C MET A 121 14.50 7.96 4.12
N PRO A 122 15.38 8.08 3.10
CA PRO A 122 15.89 9.37 2.65
C PRO A 122 14.78 10.38 2.30
N VAL A 123 13.72 9.95 1.62
CA VAL A 123 12.59 10.81 1.28
C VAL A 123 11.75 11.16 2.50
N VAL A 124 11.50 10.20 3.39
CA VAL A 124 10.81 10.46 4.68
C VAL A 124 11.56 11.53 5.48
N ARG A 125 12.90 11.46 5.54
CA ARG A 125 13.74 12.47 6.21
C ARG A 125 13.61 13.86 5.57
N LEU A 126 13.38 13.94 4.25
CA LEU A 126 13.09 15.21 3.57
C LEU A 126 11.68 15.73 3.93
N PHE A 127 10.67 14.87 4.05
CA PHE A 127 9.33 15.27 4.46
C PHE A 127 9.34 15.96 5.83
N VAL A 128 9.91 15.29 6.82
CA VAL A 128 9.88 15.73 8.23
C VAL A 128 10.72 17.00 8.49
N ARG A 129 11.60 17.38 7.55
CA ARG A 129 12.41 18.60 7.62
C ARG A 129 11.91 19.73 6.72
N SER A 130 10.96 19.45 5.83
CA SER A 130 10.50 20.41 4.82
C SER A 130 9.44 21.35 5.39
N GLY A 131 9.78 22.64 5.50
CA GLY A 131 8.82 23.68 5.89
C GLY A 131 7.63 23.78 4.92
N TRP A 132 7.85 23.50 3.63
CA TRP A 132 6.77 23.47 2.65
C TRP A 132 5.81 22.31 2.90
N VAL A 133 6.32 21.10 3.18
CA VAL A 133 5.48 19.94 3.52
C VAL A 133 4.66 20.22 4.80
N ALA A 134 5.27 20.82 5.81
CA ALA A 134 4.58 21.21 7.05
C ALA A 134 3.39 22.17 6.80
N GLN A 135 3.52 23.10 5.85
CA GLN A 135 2.45 24.02 5.46
C GLN A 135 1.39 23.38 4.55
N HIS A 136 1.74 22.31 3.84
CA HIS A 136 0.88 21.62 2.87
C HIS A 136 0.42 20.26 3.38
N ARG A 137 0.07 20.18 4.67
CA ARG A 137 -0.29 18.92 5.35
C ARG A 137 -1.78 18.56 5.34
N THR A 138 -2.62 19.41 4.77
CA THR A 138 -4.08 19.26 4.78
C THR A 138 -4.62 18.92 3.39
N GLY A 139 -5.45 17.88 3.29
CA GLY A 139 -5.89 17.30 2.01
C GLY A 139 -5.99 15.78 2.07
N PHE A 140 -6.32 15.15 0.93
CA PHE A 140 -6.36 13.69 0.82
C PHE A 140 -4.97 13.09 0.97
N GLU A 141 -4.83 12.15 1.89
CA GLU A 141 -3.56 11.55 2.30
C GLU A 141 -2.67 11.11 1.13
N ASP A 142 -3.19 10.22 0.28
CA ASP A 142 -2.47 9.66 -0.87
C ASP A 142 -1.92 10.74 -1.82
N LEU A 143 -2.79 11.72 -2.12
CA LEU A 143 -2.48 12.83 -3.02
C LEU A 143 -1.43 13.77 -2.43
N LEU A 144 -1.54 14.04 -1.13
CA LEU A 144 -0.55 14.83 -0.41
C LEU A 144 0.80 14.15 -0.43
N THR A 145 0.86 12.86 -0.10
CA THR A 145 2.11 12.09 -0.11
C THR A 145 2.76 12.14 -1.49
N GLY A 146 2.01 11.88 -2.56
CA GLY A 146 2.52 12.00 -3.93
C GLY A 146 3.04 13.40 -4.25
N ARG A 147 2.29 14.44 -3.89
CA ARG A 147 2.71 15.84 -4.10
C ARG A 147 3.98 16.17 -3.30
N TRP A 148 4.13 15.65 -2.08
CA TRP A 148 5.32 15.86 -1.26
C TRP A 148 6.53 15.17 -1.86
N VAL A 149 6.41 13.93 -2.35
CA VAL A 149 7.50 13.21 -3.03
C VAL A 149 8.04 14.06 -4.18
N PHE A 150 7.15 14.48 -5.09
CA PHE A 150 7.53 15.28 -6.27
C PHE A 150 7.94 16.73 -5.94
N TRP A 151 7.66 17.20 -4.73
CA TRP A 151 8.16 18.49 -4.25
C TRP A 151 9.59 18.37 -3.73
N VAL A 152 9.85 17.39 -2.86
CA VAL A 152 11.18 17.22 -2.25
C VAL A 152 12.17 16.55 -3.21
N LEU A 153 11.68 15.78 -4.18
CA LEU A 153 12.43 15.21 -5.29
C LEU A 153 11.91 15.75 -6.62
N ARG A 154 12.81 16.27 -7.47
CA ARG A 154 12.41 16.74 -8.81
C ARG A 154 12.05 15.61 -9.78
N SER A 155 12.64 14.44 -9.59
CA SER A 155 12.46 13.27 -10.46
C SER A 155 12.58 11.99 -9.64
N PRO A 156 11.55 11.63 -8.85
CA PRO A 156 11.59 10.45 -8.00
C PRO A 156 11.62 9.16 -8.83
N MET A 157 12.34 8.15 -8.34
CA MET A 157 12.30 6.81 -8.91
C MET A 157 11.10 6.03 -8.37
N LEU A 158 10.11 5.81 -9.24
CA LEU A 158 8.88 5.12 -8.87
C LEU A 158 9.01 3.61 -9.11
N TYR A 159 8.50 2.80 -8.17
CA TYR A 159 8.35 1.36 -8.38
C TYR A 159 6.87 0.98 -8.42
N ASN A 160 6.45 0.44 -9.57
CA ASN A 160 5.04 0.21 -9.86
C ASN A 160 4.58 -1.19 -9.41
N LEU A 161 3.67 -1.22 -8.44
CA LEU A 161 3.05 -2.43 -7.91
C LEU A 161 1.72 -2.81 -8.59
N THR A 162 1.36 -2.21 -9.73
CA THR A 162 0.09 -2.53 -10.44
C THR A 162 -0.06 -4.03 -10.68
N CYS A 163 1.04 -4.76 -10.93
CA CYS A 163 1.03 -6.21 -11.14
C CYS A 163 0.53 -7.02 -9.92
N LEU A 164 0.54 -6.41 -8.74
CA LEU A 164 0.04 -6.99 -7.49
C LEU A 164 -1.45 -6.73 -7.26
N TYR A 165 -2.12 -6.04 -8.18
CA TYR A 165 -3.55 -5.77 -8.14
C TYR A 165 -4.24 -6.45 -9.32
N GLN A 166 -5.42 -7.01 -9.07
CA GLN A 166 -6.29 -7.42 -10.15
C GLN A 166 -6.94 -6.19 -10.76
N THR A 167 -6.65 -5.92 -12.03
CA THR A 167 -7.21 -4.76 -12.74
C THR A 167 -8.16 -5.16 -13.86
N VAL A 168 -9.26 -4.43 -14.03
CA VAL A 168 -10.11 -4.50 -15.22
C VAL A 168 -9.84 -3.32 -16.15
N MET A 169 -9.79 -3.58 -17.45
CA MET A 169 -9.81 -2.51 -18.46
C MET A 169 -11.22 -1.96 -18.59
N LYS A 170 -11.39 -0.64 -18.49
CA LYS A 170 -12.64 0.01 -18.91
C LYS A 170 -12.73 0.10 -20.43
N SER A 171 -13.90 -0.19 -20.98
CA SER A 171 -14.24 -0.31 -22.42
C SER A 171 -14.10 0.97 -23.27
N LYS A 172 -13.36 1.98 -22.80
CA LYS A 172 -12.99 3.18 -23.55
C LYS A 172 -11.50 3.53 -23.43
N GLY A 173 -10.65 2.53 -23.23
CA GLY A 173 -9.28 2.52 -23.75
C GLY A 173 -8.21 3.35 -23.05
N ALA A 174 -8.04 3.26 -21.72
CA ALA A 174 -6.73 3.56 -21.10
C ALA A 174 -6.62 3.28 -19.59
N LEU A 175 -7.73 3.13 -18.85
CA LEU A 175 -7.67 3.16 -17.38
C LEU A 175 -7.93 1.80 -16.75
N TYR A 176 -6.91 1.32 -16.03
CA TYR A 176 -7.00 0.16 -15.14
C TYR A 176 -7.71 0.58 -13.85
N GLN A 177 -8.74 -0.15 -13.46
CA GLN A 177 -9.38 -0.04 -12.14
C GLN A 177 -9.22 -1.36 -11.39
N ILE A 178 -9.18 -1.34 -10.05
CA ILE A 178 -9.26 -2.57 -9.25
C ILE A 178 -10.55 -3.27 -9.65
N ALA A 179 -10.45 -4.55 -10.01
CA ALA A 179 -11.59 -5.39 -10.32
C ALA A 179 -12.49 -5.52 -9.07
N PRO A 180 -13.68 -4.92 -9.02
CA PRO A 180 -14.56 -5.06 -7.87
C PRO A 180 -15.16 -6.47 -7.83
N GLY A 181 -15.17 -7.11 -6.66
CA GLY A 181 -15.88 -8.38 -6.45
C GLY A 181 -15.32 -9.58 -7.21
N GLN A 182 -14.10 -9.49 -7.74
CA GLN A 182 -13.41 -10.66 -8.29
C GLN A 182 -12.60 -11.33 -7.19
N PRO A 183 -12.61 -12.68 -7.11
CA PRO A 183 -11.76 -13.38 -6.16
C PRO A 183 -10.30 -13.03 -6.44
N ALA A 184 -9.51 -12.83 -5.38
CA ALA A 184 -8.07 -12.58 -5.49
C ALA A 184 -7.46 -13.59 -6.48
N VAL A 185 -6.81 -13.11 -7.54
CA VAL A 185 -6.13 -13.97 -8.51
C VAL A 185 -5.18 -14.88 -7.71
N PRO A 186 -5.10 -16.20 -8.00
CA PRO A 186 -4.10 -17.06 -7.39
C PRO A 186 -2.71 -16.42 -7.53
N GLY A 187 -2.11 -16.00 -6.41
CA GLY A 187 -0.83 -15.29 -6.40
C GLY A 187 -0.89 -13.76 -6.32
N CYS A 188 -2.06 -13.13 -6.20
CA CYS A 188 -2.19 -11.69 -5.98
C CYS A 188 -1.90 -11.36 -4.50
N PRO A 189 -0.84 -10.61 -4.14
CA PRO A 189 -0.45 -10.47 -2.75
C PRO A 189 -1.25 -9.41 -1.98
N LEU A 190 -2.00 -8.52 -2.64
CA LEU A 190 -2.78 -7.45 -1.99
C LEU A 190 -4.25 -7.43 -2.46
N SER A 191 -5.21 -7.27 -1.53
CA SER A 191 -6.62 -6.99 -1.84
C SER A 191 -7.24 -5.96 -0.88
N HIS A 192 -8.25 -5.21 -1.33
CA HIS A 192 -9.03 -4.29 -0.49
C HIS A 192 -10.32 -4.97 0.03
N ALA A 193 -10.48 -5.07 1.34
CA ALA A 193 -11.64 -5.72 1.97
C ALA A 193 -12.95 -4.92 1.80
N SER A 194 -12.88 -3.61 1.53
CA SER A 194 -14.08 -2.79 1.28
C SER A 194 -14.86 -3.19 0.03
N HIS A 195 -14.23 -3.92 -0.91
CA HIS A 195 -14.89 -4.52 -2.07
C HIS A 195 -15.48 -5.93 -1.81
N GLU A 196 -15.26 -6.51 -0.62
CA GLU A 196 -15.84 -7.78 -0.17
C GLU A 196 -17.09 -7.58 0.72
N LYS A 197 -17.48 -6.33 1.01
CA LYS A 197 -18.59 -5.99 1.92
C LYS A 197 -19.98 -6.48 1.47
N SER A 198 -20.14 -6.97 0.23
CA SER A 198 -21.38 -7.61 -0.23
C SER A 198 -21.46 -9.12 0.05
N ASP A 199 -20.37 -9.78 0.46
CA ASP A 199 -20.30 -11.24 0.63
C ASP A 199 -19.81 -11.67 2.03
N ILE A 200 -20.28 -10.98 3.07
CA ILE A 200 -19.96 -11.29 4.48
C ILE A 200 -20.44 -12.70 4.90
N GLY A 201 -21.26 -13.39 4.09
CA GLY A 201 -21.72 -14.75 4.35
C GLY A 201 -20.85 -15.89 3.79
N GLY A 202 -19.75 -15.63 3.07
CA GLY A 202 -19.18 -16.64 2.17
C GLY A 202 -17.66 -16.80 2.09
N LEU A 203 -16.86 -16.09 2.89
CA LEU A 203 -15.40 -16.14 2.73
C LEU A 203 -14.80 -17.47 3.22
N LYS A 204 -14.62 -18.41 2.29
CA LYS A 204 -13.74 -19.56 2.48
C LYS A 204 -12.28 -19.10 2.35
N PRO A 205 -11.35 -19.59 3.20
CA PRO A 205 -9.93 -19.28 3.10
C PRO A 205 -9.39 -19.70 1.73
N CYS A 206 -8.47 -18.91 1.17
CA CYS A 206 -7.78 -19.23 -0.07
C CYS A 206 -7.17 -20.64 0.01
N TYR A 207 -7.70 -21.57 -0.77
CA TYR A 207 -7.12 -22.90 -0.95
C TYR A 207 -6.30 -22.93 -2.22
N TYR A 208 -5.09 -23.46 -2.13
CA TYR A 208 -4.24 -23.78 -3.27
C TYR A 208 -4.93 -24.81 -4.16
N ALA A 209 -5.05 -24.51 -5.46
CA ALA A 209 -5.28 -25.53 -6.48
C ALA A 209 -3.92 -26.11 -6.89
N LYS A 210 -3.88 -27.43 -7.15
CA LYS A 210 -2.71 -28.18 -7.60
C LYS A 210 -2.16 -27.67 -8.92
#